data_AF-A0A538LG71-F1
#
_entry.id   AF-A0A538LG71-F1
#
_cell.length_a   1.000
_cell.length_b   1.000
_cell.length_c   1.000
_cell.angle_alpha   90.00
_cell.angle_beta   90.00
_cell.angle_gamma   90.00
#
_symmetry.space_group_name_H-M   'P 1'
#
loop_
_entity.id
_entity.type
_entity.pdbx_description
1 polymer ?
#
loop_
_entity_poly.entity_id
_entity_poly.type
_entity_poly.pdbx_seq_one_letter_code
_entity_poly.pdbx_strand_id
1 'polypeptide(L)'
;MRRGPRPPARGPRLNFSAAKLTLRDRHEYPLRGSGWNGGSVCPAPALGPEWVRTRATVPAVQREELRHCRMHTAGDIEPFEDEELWSGDESDDHAGWYCVSTDPFPCPAPGCSFIAEFMTAAHLVLVWQERDDPNLLRHAGRAKEVGRNPRVVTYEPSFGPSASYYAWEAAGYACAAMEHRFTGPSFTIGIEEELMILDAETRMPVDGVGVLVRESERLDLPGRLKTELHASVVELNTDVCADVATAVDALRALRAGAARIASLNGLALAAGGAHPTARFASLPVVQEERYLAMLRDIGWVARRQGVNGLHVHVGIESADACYERLESVLPWLPVVLALSANSPFFDGVETGMLSSRASILAELPRAGAPPAFGSYAGWEAWVERLTRIGVIEDNTRVWWDVRPHPRFGTLEVRIADQPTALERTALIAELVVALVAAAPTTVTPRGDYLQNRWAAAQNGLDAELIHPNGERVVGARELAAELLGREPPEPEAMRQLEVGIERAAADLVERTLG
;
A
#
# COMPACT_ATOMS: atom_id res chain seq x y z
N MET A 1 69.73 -3.57 20.71
CA MET A 1 68.79 -2.72 21.47
C MET A 1 67.61 -2.34 20.59
N ARG A 2 66.46 -3.03 20.71
CA ARG A 2 65.17 -2.58 20.15
C ARG A 2 64.08 -2.96 21.15
N ARG A 3 63.39 -1.94 21.69
CA ARG A 3 62.37 -2.04 22.74
C ARG A 3 61.01 -2.37 22.12
N GLY A 4 60.25 -3.26 22.75
CA GLY A 4 58.89 -3.65 22.38
C GLY A 4 57.82 -2.59 22.72
N PRO A 5 56.55 -2.84 22.33
CA PRO A 5 55.48 -1.84 22.31
C PRO A 5 54.83 -1.59 23.68
N ARG A 6 54.36 -0.36 23.91
CA ARG A 6 53.63 0.10 25.10
C ARG A 6 52.13 -0.23 25.02
N PRO A 7 51.43 -0.43 26.15
CA PRO A 7 49.97 -0.63 26.20
C PRO A 7 49.20 0.70 26.18
N PRO A 8 47.89 0.69 25.82
CA PRO A 8 47.08 1.90 25.69
C PRO A 8 46.51 2.42 27.04
N ALA A 9 46.27 3.72 27.08
CA ALA A 9 45.80 4.48 28.24
C ALA A 9 44.31 4.26 28.56
N ARG A 10 43.98 4.28 29.86
CA ARG A 10 42.61 4.18 30.40
C ARG A 10 41.91 5.55 30.35
N GLY A 11 40.70 5.60 29.75
CA GLY A 11 39.76 6.72 29.86
C GLY A 11 38.88 6.64 31.13
N PRO A 12 38.19 7.75 31.51
CA PRO A 12 37.54 7.89 32.81
C PRO A 12 36.17 7.19 32.88
N ARG A 13 35.83 6.69 34.08
CA ARG A 13 34.57 6.02 34.42
C ARG A 13 33.49 7.05 34.82
N LEU A 14 32.29 6.91 34.25
CA LEU A 14 31.08 7.62 34.71
C LEU A 14 30.24 6.67 35.57
N ASN A 15 29.91 7.11 36.79
CA ASN A 15 29.03 6.45 37.76
C ASN A 15 27.59 6.93 37.55
N PHE A 16 26.62 6.02 37.50
CA PHE A 16 25.21 6.34 37.70
C PHE A 16 24.65 5.54 38.88
N SER A 17 24.10 6.26 39.85
CA SER A 17 23.51 5.79 41.10
C SER A 17 22.04 5.42 40.88
N ALA A 18 21.65 4.22 41.34
CA ALA A 18 20.28 3.74 41.35
C ALA A 18 19.48 4.33 42.53
N ALA A 19 18.33 4.93 42.24
CA ALA A 19 17.37 5.35 43.26
C ALA A 19 16.29 4.27 43.44
N LYS A 20 16.21 3.72 44.65
CA LYS A 20 15.10 2.90 45.17
C LYS A 20 14.03 3.83 45.73
N LEU A 21 12.76 3.55 45.46
CA LEU A 21 11.62 4.05 46.25
C LEU A 21 10.62 2.91 46.47
N THR A 22 10.26 2.76 47.74
CA THR A 22 9.58 1.63 48.39
C THR A 22 8.05 1.78 48.36
N LEU A 23 7.36 0.67 48.08
CA LEU A 23 5.92 0.47 48.30
C LEU A 23 5.63 0.22 49.79
N ARG A 24 4.59 0.85 50.33
CA ARG A 24 4.01 0.53 51.64
C ARG A 24 2.50 0.29 51.55
N ASP A 25 2.12 -0.78 52.24
CA ASP A 25 0.87 -1.08 52.93
C ASP A 25 -0.35 -1.59 52.11
N ARG A 26 -0.54 -2.92 52.25
CA ARG A 26 -1.76 -3.68 51.95
C ARG A 26 -2.68 -3.69 53.18
N HIS A 27 -3.99 -3.52 52.97
CA HIS A 27 -5.03 -3.98 53.89
C HIS A 27 -5.94 -4.97 53.16
N GLU A 28 -6.06 -6.17 53.75
CA GLU A 28 -6.99 -7.24 53.37
C GLU A 28 -8.28 -7.13 54.20
N TYR A 29 -9.44 -7.37 53.59
CA TYR A 29 -10.61 -7.99 54.25
C TYR A 29 -11.34 -8.92 53.26
N PRO A 30 -11.93 -10.05 53.71
CA PRO A 30 -12.30 -11.18 52.85
C PRO A 30 -13.79 -11.18 52.49
N LEU A 31 -14.13 -11.56 51.26
CA LEU A 31 -15.50 -11.93 50.86
C LEU A 31 -15.62 -13.46 50.82
N ARG A 32 -16.47 -14.01 51.69
CA ARG A 32 -16.96 -15.39 51.64
C ARG A 32 -18.21 -15.45 50.74
N GLY A 33 -18.17 -16.35 49.75
CA GLY A 33 -19.15 -17.42 49.59
C GLY A 33 -20.41 -17.19 48.75
N SER A 34 -20.39 -17.77 47.55
CA SER A 34 -21.43 -18.54 46.81
C SER A 34 -21.37 -18.12 45.33
N GLY A 35 -21.22 -18.97 44.32
CA GLY A 35 -21.44 -20.40 44.19
C GLY A 35 -22.18 -20.64 42.88
N TRP A 36 -21.54 -20.39 41.73
CA TRP A 36 -22.02 -20.77 40.39
C TRP A 36 -20.86 -21.46 39.65
N ASN A 37 -21.02 -22.76 39.38
CA ASN A 37 -20.10 -23.59 38.60
C ASN A 37 -20.74 -23.84 37.23
N GLY A 38 -19.98 -23.64 36.15
CA GLY A 38 -20.23 -24.28 34.84
C GLY A 38 -20.38 -23.30 33.67
N GLY A 39 -19.26 -23.01 33.00
CA GLY A 39 -19.21 -22.21 31.77
C GLY A 39 -17.93 -21.36 31.75
N SER A 40 -16.93 -21.77 30.97
CA SER A 40 -15.61 -21.13 30.92
C SER A 40 -15.68 -19.72 30.30
N VAL A 41 -15.93 -18.72 31.15
CA VAL A 41 -15.76 -17.30 30.86
C VAL A 41 -14.36 -16.88 31.30
N CYS A 42 -13.55 -16.30 30.40
CA CYS A 42 -12.26 -15.73 30.76
C CYS A 42 -12.44 -14.50 31.68
N PRO A 43 -11.65 -14.37 32.76
CA PRO A 43 -11.77 -13.23 33.68
C PRO A 43 -11.25 -11.94 33.03
N ALA A 44 -12.05 -10.87 33.10
CA ALA A 44 -11.66 -9.54 32.64
C ALA A 44 -10.59 -8.90 33.56
N PRO A 45 -9.64 -8.10 33.03
CA PRO A 45 -8.70 -7.35 33.85
C PRO A 45 -9.37 -6.09 34.45
N ALA A 46 -9.12 -5.84 35.73
CA ALA A 46 -9.60 -4.66 36.44
C ALA A 46 -8.88 -3.38 35.97
N LEU A 47 -9.61 -2.45 35.37
CA LEU A 47 -9.15 -1.09 35.06
C LEU A 47 -9.87 -0.08 35.98
N GLY A 48 -9.09 0.76 36.67
CA GLY A 48 -9.59 1.79 37.59
C GLY A 48 -10.21 3.00 36.85
N PRO A 49 -11.00 3.84 37.55
CA PRO A 49 -11.86 4.81 36.89
C PRO A 49 -11.24 6.21 36.88
N GLU A 50 -10.86 6.74 35.71
CA GLU A 50 -10.92 8.19 35.43
C GLU A 50 -11.12 8.41 33.92
N TRP A 51 -12.36 8.75 33.50
CA TRP A 51 -12.63 9.29 32.17
C TRP A 51 -13.43 10.59 32.28
N VAL A 52 -12.85 11.65 31.71
CA VAL A 52 -13.38 13.02 31.62
C VAL A 52 -14.50 13.08 30.58
N ARG A 53 -15.65 13.68 30.92
CA ARG A 53 -16.79 13.89 30.01
C ARG A 53 -16.64 15.15 29.17
N THR A 54 -16.67 15.03 27.84
CA THR A 54 -17.02 16.13 26.91
C THR A 54 -18.26 15.75 26.11
N ARG A 55 -19.26 16.65 26.10
CA ARG A 55 -20.54 16.51 25.37
C ARG A 55 -20.38 16.98 23.92
N ALA A 56 -20.81 16.16 22.96
CA ALA A 56 -21.18 16.62 21.62
C ALA A 56 -22.54 15.99 21.25
N THR A 57 -23.52 16.83 20.95
CA THR A 57 -24.88 16.45 20.51
C THR A 57 -24.93 16.27 19.00
N VAL A 58 -25.48 15.14 18.53
CA VAL A 58 -25.86 14.91 17.12
C VAL A 58 -27.37 14.66 17.08
N PRO A 59 -28.17 15.35 16.25
CA PRO A 59 -29.62 15.12 16.16
C PRO A 59 -29.96 13.90 15.29
N ALA A 60 -30.97 13.14 15.73
CA ALA A 60 -31.54 12.01 14.99
C ALA A 60 -32.39 12.49 13.80
N VAL A 61 -32.28 11.78 12.66
CA VAL A 61 -33.13 11.94 11.48
C VAL A 61 -33.97 10.68 11.33
N GLN A 62 -35.29 10.80 11.27
CA GLN A 62 -36.15 9.84 10.56
C GLN A 62 -37.14 10.57 9.63
N ARG A 63 -37.42 9.87 8.52
CA ARG A 63 -38.04 10.27 7.25
C ARG A 63 -39.57 10.47 7.42
N GLU A 64 -40.26 11.40 6.77
CA GLU A 64 -40.46 11.49 5.31
C GLU A 64 -41.09 12.85 4.90
N GLU A 65 -40.68 13.34 3.72
CA GLU A 65 -41.36 14.24 2.75
C GLU A 65 -41.49 15.78 2.92
N LEU A 66 -40.69 16.47 2.08
CA LEU A 66 -40.94 17.69 1.29
C LEU A 66 -42.28 18.46 1.49
N ARG A 67 -42.25 19.62 2.19
CA ARG A 67 -42.43 21.00 1.65
C ARG A 67 -42.85 22.04 2.73
N HIS A 68 -42.05 23.12 2.78
CA HIS A 68 -42.33 24.53 3.15
C HIS A 68 -42.90 24.93 4.55
N CYS A 69 -41.99 25.55 5.32
CA CYS A 69 -42.11 26.76 6.16
C CYS A 69 -43.25 26.91 7.20
N ARG A 70 -42.90 26.78 8.49
CA ARG A 70 -42.59 27.89 9.45
C ARG A 70 -42.29 27.33 10.85
N MET A 71 -41.31 27.92 11.53
CA MET A 71 -40.90 27.64 12.92
C MET A 71 -42.07 27.79 13.91
N HIS A 72 -42.11 26.97 14.98
CA HIS A 72 -42.27 27.42 16.37
C HIS A 72 -41.92 26.32 17.41
N THR A 73 -40.98 26.68 18.30
CA THR A 73 -40.71 26.36 19.72
C THR A 73 -40.88 24.97 20.35
N ALA A 74 -39.85 24.62 21.14
CA ALA A 74 -39.65 23.41 21.95
C ALA A 74 -40.52 23.33 23.21
N GLY A 75 -40.76 22.08 23.65
CA GLY A 75 -41.27 21.73 24.98
C GLY A 75 -40.83 20.31 25.38
N ASP A 76 -40.05 20.25 26.46
CA ASP A 76 -39.88 19.22 27.51
C ASP A 76 -39.87 17.71 27.14
N ILE A 77 -38.71 17.07 27.35
CA ILE A 77 -38.53 15.60 27.33
C ILE A 77 -38.20 15.14 28.76
N GLU A 78 -39.03 14.26 29.32
CA GLU A 78 -38.78 13.53 30.58
C GLU A 78 -37.88 12.29 30.37
N PRO A 79 -37.12 11.86 31.39
CA PRO A 79 -36.25 10.68 31.30
C PRO A 79 -37.05 9.38 31.51
N PHE A 80 -36.82 8.38 30.66
CA PHE A 80 -37.36 7.02 30.83
C PHE A 80 -36.46 6.17 31.75
N GLU A 81 -37.12 5.32 32.54
CA GLU A 81 -36.63 4.45 33.61
C GLU A 81 -35.79 3.26 33.10
N ASP A 82 -35.00 2.68 34.01
CA ASP A 82 -34.14 1.51 33.83
C ASP A 82 -34.90 0.31 33.22
N GLU A 83 -34.42 -0.21 32.08
CA GLU A 83 -34.92 -1.46 31.48
C GLU A 83 -34.55 -2.66 32.37
N GLU A 84 -35.57 -3.32 32.94
CA GLU A 84 -35.43 -4.63 33.57
C GLU A 84 -34.87 -5.65 32.55
N LEU A 85 -33.72 -6.24 32.88
CA LEU A 85 -33.16 -7.38 32.15
C LEU A 85 -34.21 -8.53 32.12
N TRP A 86 -34.64 -8.86 30.92
CA TRP A 86 -35.61 -9.93 30.63
C TRP A 86 -35.18 -11.25 31.29
N SER A 87 -36.05 -11.82 32.12
CA SER A 87 -35.86 -13.11 32.76
C SER A 87 -37.02 -14.04 32.41
N GLY A 88 -36.95 -14.67 31.23
CA GLY A 88 -37.85 -15.76 30.92
C GLY A 88 -37.84 -16.20 29.47
N ASP A 89 -37.05 -17.22 29.13
CA ASP A 89 -37.60 -18.46 28.56
C ASP A 89 -36.53 -19.56 28.58
N GLU A 90 -36.84 -20.71 29.18
CA GLU A 90 -35.99 -21.91 29.23
C GLU A 90 -36.29 -22.84 28.03
N SER A 91 -36.29 -22.31 26.80
CA SER A 91 -36.35 -23.13 25.58
C SER A 91 -35.01 -23.09 24.84
N ASP A 92 -34.24 -24.17 24.94
CA ASP A 92 -32.89 -24.34 24.36
C ASP A 92 -32.86 -24.42 22.82
N ASP A 93 -34.01 -24.39 22.14
CA ASP A 93 -34.07 -24.28 20.68
C ASP A 93 -34.26 -22.82 20.27
N HIS A 94 -33.15 -22.13 20.07
CA HIS A 94 -33.08 -20.79 19.49
C HIS A 94 -33.55 -20.75 18.01
N ALA A 95 -34.65 -21.44 17.67
CA ALA A 95 -35.26 -21.51 16.36
C ALA A 95 -36.15 -20.26 16.16
N GLY A 96 -35.97 -19.57 15.02
CA GLY A 96 -36.72 -18.33 14.69
C GLY A 96 -36.10 -17.03 15.21
N TRP A 97 -34.93 -17.15 15.81
CA TRP A 97 -34.14 -16.08 16.43
C TRP A 97 -33.26 -15.38 15.37
N TYR A 98 -33.05 -14.07 15.47
CA TYR A 98 -32.20 -13.29 14.54
C TYR A 98 -31.00 -12.62 15.24
N CYS A 99 -29.87 -12.49 14.56
CA CYS A 99 -28.65 -11.83 15.05
C CYS A 99 -27.93 -11.01 13.95
N VAL A 100 -26.87 -10.28 14.32
CA VAL A 100 -26.01 -9.54 13.37
C VAL A 100 -24.71 -10.32 13.14
N SER A 101 -24.42 -10.62 11.88
CA SER A 101 -23.19 -11.26 11.42
C SER A 101 -22.24 -10.25 10.76
N THR A 102 -20.94 -10.47 10.90
CA THR A 102 -19.84 -9.75 10.23
C THR A 102 -18.82 -10.76 9.68
N ASP A 103 -17.78 -10.31 8.96
CA ASP A 103 -16.71 -11.19 8.50
C ASP A 103 -15.93 -11.84 9.68
N PRO A 104 -15.29 -13.02 9.48
CA PRO A 104 -14.64 -13.80 10.55
C PRO A 104 -13.52 -13.05 11.28
N PHE A 105 -13.33 -13.40 12.56
CA PHE A 105 -12.52 -12.62 13.47
C PHE A 105 -11.71 -13.44 14.48
N PRO A 106 -10.37 -13.35 14.49
CA PRO A 106 -9.54 -14.06 15.45
C PRO A 106 -9.66 -13.48 16.87
N CYS A 107 -9.69 -14.35 17.86
CA CYS A 107 -9.71 -14.04 19.28
C CYS A 107 -8.50 -13.18 19.68
N PRO A 108 -8.70 -12.04 20.38
CA PRO A 108 -7.61 -11.12 20.71
C PRO A 108 -6.70 -11.59 21.87
N ALA A 109 -7.03 -12.72 22.52
CA ALA A 109 -6.22 -13.22 23.63
C ALA A 109 -4.91 -13.86 23.12
N PRO A 110 -3.74 -13.55 23.71
CA PRO A 110 -2.46 -14.15 23.32
C PRO A 110 -2.50 -15.68 23.37
N GLY A 111 -2.20 -16.34 22.24
CA GLY A 111 -2.23 -17.81 22.12
C GLY A 111 -3.61 -18.41 21.86
N CYS A 112 -4.64 -17.59 21.64
CA CYS A 112 -6.00 -18.03 21.32
C CYS A 112 -6.14 -18.26 19.80
N SER A 113 -6.43 -19.50 19.39
CA SER A 113 -6.67 -19.86 17.98
C SER A 113 -8.14 -19.80 17.58
N PHE A 114 -9.00 -19.30 18.46
CA PHE A 114 -10.44 -19.19 18.18
C PHE A 114 -10.68 -18.11 17.12
N ILE A 115 -11.42 -18.46 16.06
CA ILE A 115 -11.89 -17.52 15.05
C ILE A 115 -13.40 -17.45 15.20
N ALA A 116 -13.89 -16.30 15.66
CA ALA A 116 -15.31 -16.01 15.71
C ALA A 116 -15.79 -15.71 14.29
N GLU A 117 -16.60 -16.58 13.72
CA GLU A 117 -17.27 -16.29 12.45
C GLU A 117 -18.37 -15.22 12.61
N PHE A 118 -18.62 -14.79 13.86
CA PHE A 118 -19.68 -13.85 14.23
C PHE A 118 -19.20 -12.88 15.32
N MET A 119 -19.25 -11.58 15.03
CA MET A 119 -19.02 -10.52 16.02
C MET A 119 -20.21 -9.58 16.08
N THR A 120 -20.56 -9.16 17.29
CA THR A 120 -21.55 -8.09 17.49
C THR A 120 -20.86 -6.84 18.04
N ALA A 121 -21.51 -5.69 17.85
CA ALA A 121 -21.10 -4.45 18.49
C ALA A 121 -21.38 -4.43 20.01
N ALA A 122 -21.72 -5.55 20.65
CA ALA A 122 -22.08 -5.66 22.07
C ALA A 122 -21.58 -6.98 22.69
N HIS A 123 -21.63 -7.12 24.01
CA HIS A 123 -21.11 -8.30 24.73
C HIS A 123 -21.93 -9.59 24.55
N LEU A 124 -23.03 -9.55 23.80
CA LEU A 124 -23.97 -10.66 23.64
C LEU A 124 -24.44 -10.72 22.18
N VAL A 125 -24.74 -11.93 21.71
CA VAL A 125 -25.63 -12.11 20.57
C VAL A 125 -26.99 -11.63 21.04
N LEU A 126 -27.42 -10.44 20.63
CA LEU A 126 -28.81 -10.04 20.86
C LEU A 126 -29.64 -10.88 19.92
N VAL A 127 -30.38 -11.81 20.50
CA VAL A 127 -31.23 -12.69 19.75
C VAL A 127 -32.67 -12.39 20.09
N TRP A 128 -33.47 -12.16 19.06
CA TRP A 128 -34.85 -11.73 19.22
C TRP A 128 -35.81 -12.60 18.40
N GLN A 129 -36.96 -12.92 18.98
CA GLN A 129 -37.94 -13.86 18.43
C GLN A 129 -38.81 -13.27 17.31
N GLU A 130 -39.00 -11.95 17.27
CA GLU A 130 -40.10 -11.34 16.50
C GLU A 130 -39.69 -10.51 15.27
N ARG A 131 -38.45 -10.66 14.75
CA ARG A 131 -37.84 -9.95 13.59
C ARG A 131 -37.08 -8.66 13.98
N ASP A 132 -36.50 -7.97 12.98
CA ASP A 132 -35.61 -6.78 13.04
C ASP A 132 -35.93 -5.78 14.16
N ASP A 133 -35.50 -6.10 15.38
CA ASP A 133 -35.65 -5.26 16.57
C ASP A 133 -34.91 -3.92 16.36
N PRO A 134 -35.46 -2.78 16.85
CA PRO A 134 -34.76 -1.50 16.78
C PRO A 134 -33.34 -1.53 17.36
N ASN A 135 -33.05 -2.39 18.34
CA ASN A 135 -31.68 -2.62 18.82
C ASN A 135 -30.84 -3.40 17.80
N LEU A 136 -31.35 -4.46 17.17
CA LEU A 136 -30.63 -5.17 16.08
C LEU A 136 -30.26 -4.20 14.94
N LEU A 137 -31.21 -3.36 14.52
CA LEU A 137 -30.99 -2.33 13.50
C LEU A 137 -30.01 -1.25 13.96
N ARG A 138 -30.09 -0.82 15.23
CA ARG A 138 -29.12 0.10 15.83
C ARG A 138 -27.71 -0.50 15.86
N HIS A 139 -27.56 -1.77 16.22
CA HIS A 139 -26.27 -2.45 16.26
C HIS A 139 -25.69 -2.66 14.87
N ALA A 140 -26.50 -3.02 13.88
CA ALA A 140 -26.09 -3.03 12.48
C ALA A 140 -25.70 -1.61 12.01
N GLY A 141 -26.44 -0.58 12.39
CA GLY A 141 -26.08 0.82 12.12
C GLY A 141 -24.71 1.19 12.68
N ARG A 142 -24.43 0.84 13.93
CA ARG A 142 -23.13 1.09 14.57
C ARG A 142 -21.99 0.29 13.93
N ALA A 143 -22.23 -0.97 13.54
CA ALA A 143 -21.25 -1.76 12.80
C ALA A 143 -20.94 -1.12 11.43
N LYS A 144 -21.94 -0.54 10.76
CA LYS A 144 -21.75 0.21 9.53
C LYS A 144 -21.00 1.53 9.73
N GLU A 145 -21.24 2.25 10.83
CA GLU A 145 -20.51 3.48 11.19
C GLU A 145 -19.00 3.25 11.34
N VAL A 146 -18.60 2.05 11.76
CA VAL A 146 -17.19 1.63 11.89
C VAL A 146 -16.68 0.88 10.66
N GLY A 147 -17.33 1.06 9.50
CA GLY A 147 -16.87 0.57 8.20
C GLY A 147 -17.09 -0.92 7.94
N ARG A 148 -18.02 -1.58 8.65
CA ARG A 148 -18.32 -3.01 8.44
C ARG A 148 -19.51 -3.22 7.50
N ASN A 149 -19.66 -4.47 7.04
CA ASN A 149 -20.77 -4.94 6.22
C ASN A 149 -21.73 -5.86 7.02
N PRO A 150 -22.43 -5.33 8.05
CA PRO A 150 -23.28 -6.13 8.90
C PRO A 150 -24.47 -6.69 8.13
N ARG A 151 -24.85 -7.94 8.42
CA ARG A 151 -26.06 -8.58 7.91
C ARG A 151 -26.90 -9.08 9.07
N VAL A 152 -28.20 -8.80 9.04
CA VAL A 152 -29.13 -9.48 9.93
C VAL A 152 -29.36 -10.87 9.36
N VAL A 153 -29.06 -11.90 10.15
CA VAL A 153 -29.18 -13.31 9.78
C VAL A 153 -29.98 -14.06 10.83
N THR A 154 -30.56 -15.19 10.46
CA THR A 154 -31.15 -16.12 11.44
C THR A 154 -30.01 -16.68 12.30
N TYR A 155 -30.20 -16.72 13.61
CA TYR A 155 -29.27 -17.32 14.54
C TYR A 155 -29.23 -18.84 14.34
N GLU A 156 -28.02 -19.42 14.31
CA GLU A 156 -27.82 -20.86 14.43
C GLU A 156 -26.99 -21.18 15.68
N PRO A 157 -27.36 -22.20 16.48
CA PRO A 157 -26.59 -22.61 17.65
C PRO A 157 -25.12 -22.97 17.36
N SER A 158 -24.82 -23.33 16.11
CA SER A 158 -23.47 -23.63 15.59
C SER A 158 -22.53 -22.43 15.61
N PHE A 159 -23.04 -21.19 15.69
CA PHE A 159 -22.25 -19.97 15.59
C PHE A 159 -21.28 -19.73 16.76
N GLY A 160 -21.47 -20.42 17.89
CA GLY A 160 -20.54 -20.39 19.03
C GLY A 160 -20.52 -19.04 19.80
N PRO A 161 -19.56 -18.85 20.73
CA PRO A 161 -19.47 -17.64 21.54
C PRO A 161 -19.01 -16.43 20.71
N SER A 162 -19.63 -15.27 20.93
CA SER A 162 -19.31 -14.01 20.22
C SER A 162 -18.36 -13.11 21.03
N ALA A 163 -17.49 -12.36 20.34
CA ALA A 163 -16.71 -11.27 20.93
C ALA A 163 -17.33 -9.90 20.59
N SER A 164 -17.25 -8.95 21.53
CA SER A 164 -17.74 -7.58 21.31
C SER A 164 -16.68 -6.71 20.65
N TYR A 165 -17.11 -5.83 19.75
CA TYR A 165 -16.30 -4.73 19.22
C TYR A 165 -15.58 -3.93 20.32
N TYR A 166 -16.25 -3.67 21.45
CA TYR A 166 -15.66 -2.94 22.59
C TYR A 166 -14.57 -3.72 23.30
N ALA A 167 -14.70 -5.03 23.44
CA ALA A 167 -13.65 -5.85 24.02
C ALA A 167 -12.38 -5.81 23.16
N TRP A 168 -12.53 -5.61 21.85
CA TRP A 168 -11.42 -5.52 20.91
C TRP A 168 -10.77 -4.13 20.85
N GLU A 169 -11.56 -3.06 20.84
CA GLU A 169 -11.04 -1.70 21.04
C GLU A 169 -10.37 -1.53 22.40
N ALA A 170 -10.97 -2.07 23.48
CA ALA A 170 -10.40 -2.03 24.82
C ALA A 170 -9.08 -2.82 24.92
N ALA A 171 -8.88 -3.81 24.04
CA ALA A 171 -7.62 -4.52 23.89
C ALA A 171 -6.59 -3.78 23.01
N GLY A 172 -6.94 -2.61 22.45
CA GLY A 172 -6.01 -1.70 21.76
C GLY A 172 -5.85 -1.90 20.26
N TYR A 173 -6.76 -2.64 19.60
CA TYR A 173 -6.70 -2.89 18.16
C TYR A 173 -7.58 -1.91 17.35
N ALA A 174 -7.17 -1.56 16.12
CA ALA A 174 -7.81 -0.52 15.28
C ALA A 174 -8.90 -1.11 14.35
N CYS A 175 -10.10 -0.55 14.36
CA CYS A 175 -11.33 -1.31 14.03
C CYS A 175 -11.84 -1.32 12.59
N ALA A 176 -11.02 -0.96 11.61
CA ALA A 176 -11.38 -1.13 10.22
C ALA A 176 -10.19 -1.71 9.47
N ALA A 177 -10.08 -3.05 9.46
CA ALA A 177 -9.21 -3.74 8.51
C ALA A 177 -9.47 -3.13 7.13
N MET A 178 -8.40 -2.70 6.47
CA MET A 178 -8.47 -2.05 5.19
C MET A 178 -9.14 -2.99 4.19
N GLU A 179 -10.23 -2.54 3.57
CA GLU A 179 -10.91 -3.34 2.55
C GLU A 179 -9.92 -3.74 1.45
N HIS A 180 -9.83 -5.04 1.19
CA HIS A 180 -8.88 -5.59 0.23
C HIS A 180 -9.50 -6.66 -0.67
N ARG A 181 -8.91 -6.84 -1.85
CA ARG A 181 -9.33 -7.81 -2.87
C ARG A 181 -8.35 -8.96 -3.07
N PHE A 182 -7.55 -9.31 -2.05
CA PHE A 182 -6.73 -10.53 -2.04
C PHE A 182 -7.60 -11.80 -1.93
N THR A 183 -8.42 -12.03 -2.95
CA THR A 183 -9.33 -13.16 -3.14
C THR A 183 -9.43 -13.55 -4.61
N GLY A 184 -8.70 -12.84 -5.48
CA GLY A 184 -8.68 -13.05 -6.92
C GLY A 184 -7.74 -14.17 -7.34
N PRO A 185 -7.74 -14.53 -8.65
CA PRO A 185 -6.81 -15.50 -9.19
C PRO A 185 -5.35 -15.07 -9.00
N SER A 186 -4.50 -15.99 -8.53
CA SER A 186 -3.07 -15.74 -8.38
C SER A 186 -2.39 -15.54 -9.73
N PHE A 187 -1.39 -14.67 -9.75
CA PHE A 187 -0.48 -14.41 -10.87
C PHE A 187 -1.11 -13.83 -12.13
N THR A 188 -2.32 -13.25 -12.06
CA THR A 188 -2.77 -12.32 -13.10
C THR A 188 -1.87 -11.09 -13.16
N ILE A 189 -1.71 -10.52 -14.34
CA ILE A 189 -0.75 -9.44 -14.61
C ILE A 189 -1.48 -8.16 -14.95
N GLY A 190 -1.05 -7.04 -14.36
CA GLY A 190 -1.37 -5.70 -14.83
C GLY A 190 -0.08 -4.92 -15.02
N ILE A 191 0.03 -4.16 -16.11
CA ILE A 191 1.20 -3.33 -16.37
C ILE A 191 0.80 -1.89 -16.54
N GLU A 192 1.56 -0.99 -15.92
CA GLU A 192 1.47 0.46 -16.12
C GLU A 192 2.80 0.98 -16.69
N GLU A 193 2.71 1.69 -17.81
CA GLU A 193 3.85 2.38 -18.43
C GLU A 193 3.63 3.89 -18.41
N GLU A 194 4.63 4.64 -17.97
CA GLU A 194 4.61 6.09 -17.97
C GLU A 194 5.43 6.61 -19.16
N LEU A 195 4.79 7.28 -20.12
CA LEU A 195 5.44 7.82 -21.31
C LEU A 195 5.43 9.34 -21.32
N MET A 196 6.55 9.93 -21.72
CA MET A 196 6.66 11.37 -21.94
C MET A 196 5.94 11.77 -23.23
N ILE A 197 5.23 12.88 -23.17
CA ILE A 197 4.59 13.55 -24.30
C ILE A 197 5.46 14.72 -24.70
N LEU A 198 6.00 14.64 -25.91
CA LEU A 198 6.96 15.61 -26.45
C LEU A 198 6.36 16.34 -27.64
N ASP A 199 6.80 17.57 -27.87
CA ASP A 199 6.61 18.24 -29.14
C ASP A 199 7.39 17.50 -30.24
N ALA A 200 6.75 17.26 -31.39
CA ALA A 200 7.32 16.40 -32.43
C ALA A 200 8.56 16.99 -33.12
N GLU A 201 8.75 18.31 -33.06
CA GLU A 201 9.88 18.99 -33.71
C GLU A 201 11.03 19.21 -32.73
N THR A 202 10.73 19.84 -31.59
CA THR A 202 11.71 20.25 -30.58
C THR A 202 12.12 19.13 -29.63
N ARG A 203 11.30 18.06 -29.55
CA ARG A 203 11.47 16.95 -28.59
C ARG A 203 11.43 17.38 -27.13
N MET A 204 10.93 18.58 -26.82
CA MET A 204 10.75 19.03 -25.45
C MET A 204 9.40 18.54 -24.91
N PRO A 205 9.29 18.22 -23.61
CA PRO A 205 8.00 17.85 -23.02
C PRO A 205 7.01 19.00 -23.10
N VAL A 206 5.77 18.68 -23.49
CA VAL A 206 4.67 19.64 -23.64
C VAL A 206 3.38 19.10 -23.05
N ASP A 207 2.46 19.99 -22.69
CA ASP A 207 1.11 19.59 -22.28
C ASP A 207 0.38 18.92 -23.44
N GLY A 208 0.02 17.65 -23.26
CA GLY A 208 -0.75 16.90 -24.24
C GLY A 208 -1.59 15.77 -23.65
N VAL A 209 -1.50 15.50 -22.34
CA VAL A 209 -2.18 14.34 -21.76
C VAL A 209 -3.70 14.42 -21.90
N GLY A 210 -4.27 15.63 -21.82
CA GLY A 210 -5.72 15.83 -21.97
C GLY A 210 -6.25 15.47 -23.37
N VAL A 211 -5.46 15.66 -24.43
CA VAL A 211 -5.85 15.20 -25.78
C VAL A 211 -5.67 13.69 -25.90
N LEU A 212 -4.58 13.13 -25.38
CA LEU A 212 -4.34 11.69 -25.43
C LEU A 212 -5.45 10.89 -24.73
N VAL A 213 -5.80 11.25 -23.49
CA VAL A 213 -6.86 10.58 -22.72
C VAL A 213 -8.20 10.68 -23.46
N ARG A 214 -8.65 11.89 -23.78
CA ARG A 214 -9.97 12.12 -24.42
C ARG A 214 -10.12 11.41 -25.77
N GLU A 215 -9.09 11.41 -26.60
CA GLU A 215 -9.17 10.76 -27.92
C GLU A 215 -9.05 9.24 -27.80
N SER A 216 -8.34 8.73 -26.77
CA SER A 216 -8.25 7.28 -26.52
C SER A 216 -9.56 6.65 -26.06
N GLU A 217 -10.43 7.40 -25.37
CA GLU A 217 -11.78 6.95 -24.98
C GLU A 217 -12.69 6.63 -26.18
N ARG A 218 -12.31 7.07 -27.39
CA ARG A 218 -13.02 6.80 -28.65
C ARG A 218 -12.51 5.55 -29.37
N LEU A 219 -11.50 4.90 -28.81
CA LEU A 219 -10.85 3.72 -29.37
C LEU A 219 -11.19 2.50 -28.51
N ASP A 220 -11.33 1.36 -29.16
CA ASP A 220 -11.42 0.06 -28.47
C ASP A 220 -10.00 -0.42 -28.17
N LEU A 221 -9.49 -0.08 -26.98
CA LEU A 221 -8.15 -0.42 -26.52
C LEU A 221 -8.25 -1.42 -25.34
N PRO A 222 -7.30 -2.38 -25.23
CA PRO A 222 -7.27 -3.38 -24.15
C PRO A 222 -6.69 -2.80 -22.84
N GLY A 223 -7.26 -1.68 -22.41
CA GLY A 223 -6.78 -0.88 -21.29
C GLY A 223 -7.16 0.58 -21.47
N ARG A 224 -6.43 1.47 -20.81
CA ARG A 224 -6.76 2.90 -20.77
C ARG A 224 -5.50 3.77 -20.71
N LEU A 225 -5.64 5.00 -21.20
CA LEU A 225 -4.69 6.07 -20.96
C LEU A 225 -5.19 6.90 -19.79
N LYS A 226 -4.27 7.35 -18.93
CA LYS A 226 -4.55 8.15 -17.76
C LYS A 226 -3.64 9.36 -17.67
N THR A 227 -4.10 10.34 -16.90
CA THR A 227 -3.28 11.45 -16.44
C THR A 227 -2.27 10.98 -15.39
N GLU A 228 -1.08 11.57 -15.43
CA GLU A 228 -0.11 11.58 -14.35
C GLU A 228 0.09 13.01 -13.83
N LEU A 229 0.89 13.23 -12.78
CA LEU A 229 1.13 14.55 -12.16
C LEU A 229 1.48 15.63 -13.18
N HIS A 230 2.41 15.34 -14.10
CA HIS A 230 2.83 16.27 -15.15
C HIS A 230 1.95 16.13 -16.39
N ALA A 231 1.49 17.25 -16.94
CA ALA A 231 0.62 17.24 -18.12
C ALA A 231 1.32 16.77 -19.41
N SER A 232 2.64 16.61 -19.34
CA SER A 232 3.52 16.07 -20.36
C SER A 232 3.86 14.59 -20.15
N VAL A 233 3.11 13.88 -19.32
CA VAL A 233 3.26 12.44 -19.09
C VAL A 233 1.90 11.77 -19.24
N VAL A 234 1.85 10.65 -19.95
CA VAL A 234 0.66 9.80 -20.06
C VAL A 234 0.98 8.44 -19.44
N GLU A 235 0.08 7.94 -18.60
CA GLU A 235 0.14 6.59 -18.07
C GLU A 235 -0.70 5.66 -18.96
N LEU A 236 -0.14 4.55 -19.40
CA LEU A 236 -0.81 3.47 -20.14
C LEU A 236 -1.03 2.31 -19.18
N ASN A 237 -2.27 1.95 -18.86
CA ASN A 237 -2.56 0.81 -18.00
C ASN A 237 -3.26 -0.26 -18.83
N THR A 238 -2.73 -1.49 -18.79
CA THR A 238 -3.44 -2.65 -19.32
C THR A 238 -4.68 -2.96 -18.48
N ASP A 239 -5.62 -3.71 -19.07
CA ASP A 239 -6.54 -4.49 -18.27
C ASP A 239 -5.81 -5.62 -17.51
N VAL A 240 -6.55 -6.33 -16.65
CA VAL A 240 -6.01 -7.52 -15.97
C VAL A 240 -5.83 -8.64 -16.99
N CYS A 241 -4.58 -9.06 -17.18
CA CYS A 241 -4.16 -10.06 -18.14
C CYS A 241 -3.87 -11.40 -17.47
N ALA A 242 -4.02 -12.49 -18.23
CA ALA A 242 -3.75 -13.84 -17.72
C ALA A 242 -2.24 -14.12 -17.58
N ASP A 243 -1.41 -13.50 -18.42
CA ASP A 243 0.02 -13.68 -18.47
C ASP A 243 0.73 -12.43 -19.03
N VAL A 244 2.07 -12.44 -18.99
CA VAL A 244 2.90 -11.33 -19.47
C VAL A 244 2.77 -11.14 -20.97
N ALA A 245 2.64 -12.21 -21.75
CA ALA A 245 2.50 -12.11 -23.21
C ALA A 245 1.24 -11.32 -23.61
N THR A 246 0.11 -11.64 -22.97
CA THR A 246 -1.16 -10.93 -23.16
C THR A 246 -1.05 -9.46 -22.73
N ALA A 247 -0.36 -9.17 -21.61
CA ALA A 247 -0.13 -7.81 -21.16
C ALA A 247 0.73 -7.00 -22.14
N VAL A 248 1.77 -7.61 -22.72
CA VAL A 248 2.64 -6.98 -23.72
C VAL A 248 1.90 -6.72 -25.03
N ASP A 249 1.02 -7.64 -25.44
CA ASP A 249 0.14 -7.44 -26.60
C ASP A 249 -0.82 -6.27 -26.37
N ALA A 250 -1.39 -6.15 -25.17
CA ALA A 250 -2.22 -5.03 -24.77
C ALA A 250 -1.43 -3.71 -24.79
N LEU A 251 -0.22 -3.67 -24.24
CA LEU A 251 0.67 -2.51 -24.29
C LEU A 251 1.02 -2.12 -25.72
N ARG A 252 1.22 -3.09 -26.62
CA ARG A 252 1.46 -2.79 -28.04
C ARG A 252 0.30 -2.02 -28.65
N ALA A 253 -0.94 -2.46 -28.39
CA ALA A 253 -2.14 -1.76 -28.85
C ALA A 253 -2.27 -0.37 -28.21
N LEU A 254 -2.02 -0.25 -26.91
CA LEU A 254 -2.06 1.01 -26.17
C LEU A 254 -1.02 2.01 -26.69
N ARG A 255 0.25 1.61 -26.83
CA ARG A 255 1.33 2.42 -27.42
C ARG A 255 0.99 2.86 -28.84
N ALA A 256 0.49 1.95 -29.69
CA ALA A 256 0.11 2.28 -31.06
C ALA A 256 -1.07 3.28 -31.12
N GLY A 257 -2.06 3.12 -30.25
CA GLY A 257 -3.17 4.05 -30.09
C GLY A 257 -2.71 5.44 -29.65
N ALA A 258 -1.90 5.48 -28.59
CA ALA A 258 -1.33 6.71 -28.05
C ALA A 258 -0.45 7.43 -29.07
N ALA A 259 0.42 6.70 -29.78
CA ALA A 259 1.29 7.25 -30.82
C ALA A 259 0.50 7.83 -32.00
N ARG A 260 -0.57 7.15 -32.44
CA ARG A 260 -1.44 7.66 -33.48
C ARG A 260 -2.08 8.99 -33.05
N ILE A 261 -2.62 9.06 -31.84
CA ILE A 261 -3.21 10.29 -31.30
C ILE A 261 -2.14 11.39 -31.22
N ALA A 262 -0.96 11.09 -30.68
CA ALA A 262 0.13 12.04 -30.57
C ALA A 262 0.51 12.62 -31.95
N SER A 263 0.75 11.76 -32.94
CA SER A 263 1.16 12.17 -34.28
C SER A 263 0.15 13.09 -34.98
N LEU A 264 -1.16 12.86 -34.79
CA LEU A 264 -2.24 13.70 -35.35
C LEU A 264 -2.30 15.09 -34.71
N ASN A 265 -1.64 15.30 -33.57
CA ASN A 265 -1.64 16.54 -32.81
C ASN A 265 -0.27 17.22 -32.78
N GLY A 266 0.68 16.82 -33.64
CA GLY A 266 2.04 17.39 -33.66
C GLY A 266 2.89 16.99 -32.46
N LEU A 267 2.53 15.88 -31.80
CA LEU A 267 3.21 15.35 -30.62
C LEU A 267 3.95 14.04 -30.95
N ALA A 268 4.90 13.69 -30.10
CA ALA A 268 5.61 12.43 -30.10
C ALA A 268 5.61 11.82 -28.69
N LEU A 269 5.84 10.51 -28.61
CA LEU A 269 5.96 9.80 -27.34
C LEU A 269 7.40 9.33 -27.14
N ALA A 270 7.86 9.40 -25.90
CA ALA A 270 9.15 8.86 -25.49
C ALA A 270 9.03 8.08 -24.17
N ALA A 271 9.40 6.81 -24.22
CA ALA A 271 9.64 5.97 -23.07
C ALA A 271 11.06 6.24 -22.54
N GLY A 272 11.22 6.36 -21.23
CA GLY A 272 12.51 6.55 -20.58
C GLY A 272 12.36 6.97 -19.13
N GLY A 273 13.33 6.61 -18.29
CA GLY A 273 13.24 6.90 -16.85
C GLY A 273 13.20 8.40 -16.53
N ALA A 274 13.79 9.24 -17.40
CA ALA A 274 13.73 10.70 -17.31
C ALA A 274 13.94 11.33 -18.68
N HIS A 275 13.47 12.56 -18.87
CA HIS A 275 13.86 13.36 -20.03
C HIS A 275 15.30 13.87 -19.86
N PRO A 276 16.18 13.79 -20.87
CA PRO A 276 17.60 14.14 -20.70
C PRO A 276 17.85 15.60 -20.28
N THR A 277 17.09 16.55 -20.83
CA THR A 277 17.35 18.00 -20.68
C THR A 277 16.23 18.80 -20.03
N ALA A 278 15.07 18.18 -19.74
CA ALA A 278 13.90 18.95 -19.34
C ALA A 278 13.91 19.29 -17.85
N ARG A 279 13.44 20.49 -17.53
CA ARG A 279 13.27 20.97 -16.15
C ARG A 279 11.82 20.83 -15.70
N PHE A 280 11.45 19.63 -15.25
CA PHE A 280 10.05 19.33 -14.90
C PHE A 280 9.44 20.26 -13.85
N ALA A 281 10.25 20.81 -12.95
CA ALA A 281 9.77 21.78 -11.96
C ALA A 281 9.14 23.04 -12.57
N SER A 282 9.49 23.37 -13.81
CA SER A 282 8.91 24.49 -14.57
C SER A 282 7.78 24.10 -15.52
N LEU A 283 7.48 22.80 -15.66
CA LEU A 283 6.46 22.32 -16.59
C LEU A 283 5.05 22.35 -15.98
N PRO A 284 4.00 22.46 -16.81
CA PRO A 284 2.62 22.36 -16.37
C PRO A 284 2.32 21.01 -15.69
N VAL A 285 1.42 21.07 -14.72
CA VAL A 285 0.87 19.91 -14.02
C VAL A 285 -0.61 19.78 -14.37
N VAL A 286 -1.14 18.56 -14.26
CA VAL A 286 -2.56 18.31 -14.47
C VAL A 286 -3.40 19.04 -13.42
N GLN A 287 -4.48 19.68 -13.84
CA GLN A 287 -5.37 20.48 -12.99
C GLN A 287 -6.44 19.61 -12.30
N GLU A 288 -6.03 18.47 -11.74
CA GLU A 288 -6.89 17.60 -10.92
C GLU A 288 -6.56 17.79 -9.44
N GLU A 289 -7.59 17.82 -8.58
CA GLU A 289 -7.43 18.14 -7.16
C GLU A 289 -6.45 17.19 -6.44
N ARG A 290 -6.40 15.91 -6.81
CA ARG A 290 -5.47 14.93 -6.21
C ARG A 290 -3.99 15.31 -6.40
N TYR A 291 -3.66 15.92 -7.54
CA TYR A 291 -2.31 16.37 -7.89
C TYR A 291 -2.02 17.75 -7.31
N LEU A 292 -3.00 18.65 -7.34
CA LEU A 292 -2.88 19.96 -6.69
C LEU A 292 -2.68 19.82 -5.18
N ALA A 293 -3.38 18.88 -4.52
CA ALA A 293 -3.17 18.54 -3.12
C ALA A 293 -1.74 18.02 -2.88
N MET A 294 -1.27 17.08 -3.70
CA MET A 294 0.09 16.56 -3.63
C MET A 294 1.15 17.68 -3.70
N LEU A 295 0.97 18.66 -4.58
CA LEU A 295 1.87 19.80 -4.70
C LEU A 295 1.83 20.73 -3.49
N ARG A 296 0.67 20.93 -2.86
CA ARG A 296 0.56 21.74 -1.63
C ARG A 296 1.25 21.05 -0.45
N ASP A 297 1.14 19.72 -0.36
CA ASP A 297 1.63 18.95 0.78
C ASP A 297 3.12 18.64 0.68
N ILE A 298 3.60 18.28 -0.52
CA ILE A 298 4.99 17.84 -0.76
C ILE A 298 5.86 18.99 -1.30
N GLY A 299 5.25 19.98 -1.94
CA GLY A 299 5.94 21.17 -2.42
C GLY A 299 6.88 20.90 -3.59
N TRP A 300 8.09 21.46 -3.50
CA TRP A 300 9.07 21.46 -4.60
C TRP A 300 9.54 20.06 -5.00
N VAL A 301 9.58 19.12 -4.07
CA VAL A 301 9.96 17.72 -4.37
C VAL A 301 8.99 17.10 -5.37
N ALA A 302 7.68 17.30 -5.18
CA ALA A 302 6.66 16.79 -6.11
C ALA A 302 6.78 17.43 -7.50
N ARG A 303 7.14 18.72 -7.59
CA ARG A 303 7.37 19.41 -8.87
C ARG A 303 8.49 18.80 -9.71
N ARG A 304 9.41 18.05 -9.09
CA ARG A 304 10.54 17.39 -9.78
C ARG A 304 10.27 15.95 -10.17
N GLN A 305 9.11 15.40 -9.83
CA GLN A 305 8.72 14.02 -10.11
C GLN A 305 8.26 13.83 -11.57
N GLY A 306 9.09 14.29 -12.51
CA GLY A 306 8.94 14.07 -13.95
C GLY A 306 9.70 12.85 -14.46
N VAL A 307 9.81 11.84 -13.60
CA VAL A 307 10.51 10.59 -13.88
C VAL A 307 9.48 9.50 -14.14
N ASN A 308 9.77 8.57 -15.03
CA ASN A 308 8.78 7.64 -15.57
C ASN A 308 9.19 6.18 -15.33
N GLY A 309 8.27 5.37 -14.82
CA GLY A 309 8.51 3.99 -14.43
C GLY A 309 7.65 2.97 -15.17
N LEU A 310 8.11 1.73 -15.08
CA LEU A 310 7.30 0.55 -15.36
C LEU A 310 6.80 -0.02 -14.03
N HIS A 311 5.48 -0.16 -13.90
CA HIS A 311 4.86 -0.82 -12.74
C HIS A 311 4.26 -2.17 -13.16
N VAL A 312 4.59 -3.21 -12.40
CA VAL A 312 4.09 -4.57 -12.63
C VAL A 312 3.26 -4.99 -11.42
N HIS A 313 1.97 -5.20 -11.67
CA HIS A 313 1.03 -5.75 -10.71
C HIS A 313 0.93 -7.26 -10.91
N VAL A 314 1.11 -8.02 -9.83
CA VAL A 314 0.93 -9.47 -9.79
C VAL A 314 -0.19 -9.79 -8.81
N GLY A 315 -1.26 -10.45 -9.27
CA GLY A 315 -2.38 -10.89 -8.44
C GLY A 315 -1.95 -11.90 -7.38
N ILE A 316 -2.42 -11.75 -6.14
CA ILE A 316 -2.07 -12.63 -5.02
C ILE A 316 -3.32 -13.12 -4.29
N GLU A 317 -3.30 -14.40 -3.90
CA GLU A 317 -4.42 -15.13 -3.31
C GLU A 317 -4.84 -14.66 -1.91
N SER A 318 -3.94 -14.04 -1.14
CA SER A 318 -4.22 -13.59 0.22
C SER A 318 -3.34 -12.42 0.63
N ALA A 319 -3.78 -11.67 1.64
CA ALA A 319 -3.06 -10.52 2.18
C ALA A 319 -1.72 -10.94 2.82
N ASP A 320 -1.72 -12.03 3.58
CA ASP A 320 -0.52 -12.59 4.20
C ASP A 320 0.48 -13.07 3.14
N ALA A 321 0.01 -13.82 2.13
CA ALA A 321 0.86 -14.24 1.02
C ALA A 321 1.44 -13.02 0.29
N CYS A 322 0.67 -11.96 0.09
CA CYS A 322 1.15 -10.74 -0.56
C CYS A 322 2.31 -10.11 0.22
N TYR A 323 2.23 -10.09 1.55
CA TYR A 323 3.28 -9.53 2.39
C TYR A 323 4.51 -10.43 2.47
N GLU A 324 4.32 -11.75 2.53
CA GLU A 324 5.41 -12.73 2.41
C GLU A 324 6.15 -12.58 1.07
N ARG A 325 5.41 -12.48 -0.04
CA ARG A 325 6.01 -12.25 -1.37
C ARG A 325 6.78 -10.93 -1.41
N LEU A 326 6.26 -9.86 -0.80
CA LEU A 326 6.97 -8.58 -0.71
C LEU A 326 8.34 -8.75 -0.04
N GLU A 327 8.38 -9.39 1.13
CA GLU A 327 9.63 -9.63 1.86
C GLU A 327 10.60 -10.50 1.06
N SER A 328 10.09 -11.51 0.36
CA SER A 328 10.88 -12.41 -0.48
C SER A 328 11.49 -11.75 -1.71
N VAL A 329 10.75 -10.88 -2.41
CA VAL A 329 11.27 -10.27 -3.66
C VAL A 329 12.19 -9.10 -3.40
N LEU A 330 12.03 -8.41 -2.26
CA LEU A 330 12.75 -7.17 -1.96
C LEU A 330 14.28 -7.30 -2.15
N PRO A 331 14.99 -8.34 -1.66
CA PRO A 331 16.44 -8.49 -1.84
C PRO A 331 16.91 -8.52 -3.30
N TRP A 332 16.01 -8.89 -4.22
CA TRP A 332 16.32 -9.13 -5.63
C TRP A 332 15.95 -7.94 -6.52
N LEU A 333 15.14 -7.00 -6.04
CA LEU A 333 14.76 -5.82 -6.82
C LEU A 333 15.93 -4.94 -7.28
N PRO A 334 17.09 -4.85 -6.59
CA PRO A 334 18.25 -4.14 -7.14
C PRO A 334 18.75 -4.73 -8.47
N VAL A 335 18.55 -6.02 -8.73
CA VAL A 335 18.85 -6.64 -10.04
C VAL A 335 17.86 -6.16 -11.11
N VAL A 336 16.58 -6.05 -10.76
CA VAL A 336 15.55 -5.47 -11.64
C VAL A 336 15.88 -4.02 -11.98
N LEU A 337 16.27 -3.22 -10.98
CA LEU A 337 16.71 -1.84 -11.18
C LEU A 337 17.92 -1.76 -12.12
N ALA A 338 18.96 -2.56 -11.85
CA ALA A 338 20.17 -2.62 -12.66
C ALA A 338 19.90 -2.94 -14.13
N LEU A 339 19.00 -3.91 -14.38
CA LEU A 339 18.60 -4.32 -15.72
C LEU A 339 17.75 -3.26 -16.44
N SER A 340 16.87 -2.59 -15.70
CA SER A 340 15.93 -1.60 -16.24
C SER A 340 16.53 -0.21 -16.49
N ALA A 341 17.72 0.07 -15.95
CA ALA A 341 18.29 1.43 -15.91
C ALA A 341 18.26 2.13 -17.28
N ASN A 342 17.56 3.27 -17.34
CA ASN A 342 17.26 3.98 -18.58
C ASN A 342 17.11 5.50 -18.34
N SER A 343 17.89 6.06 -17.42
CA SER A 343 17.84 7.50 -17.11
C SER A 343 19.18 8.09 -16.62
N PRO A 344 20.24 8.07 -17.44
CA PRO A 344 21.55 8.57 -17.01
C PRO A 344 21.63 10.10 -16.92
N PHE A 345 20.71 10.80 -17.58
CA PHE A 345 20.62 12.25 -17.60
C PHE A 345 19.43 12.75 -16.79
N PHE A 346 19.58 13.91 -16.15
CA PHE A 346 18.49 14.63 -15.49
C PHE A 346 18.79 16.13 -15.47
N ASP A 347 17.79 16.97 -15.77
CA ASP A 347 17.90 18.44 -15.72
C ASP A 347 19.05 19.02 -16.59
N GLY A 348 19.38 18.33 -17.70
CA GLY A 348 20.44 18.73 -18.62
C GLY A 348 21.86 18.32 -18.19
N VAL A 349 21.97 17.42 -17.22
CA VAL A 349 23.26 16.97 -16.65
C VAL A 349 23.38 15.45 -16.75
N GLU A 350 24.58 14.99 -17.13
CA GLU A 350 24.97 13.58 -16.94
C GLU A 350 25.19 13.34 -15.45
N THR A 351 24.31 12.55 -14.84
CA THR A 351 24.21 12.44 -13.39
C THR A 351 25.32 11.59 -12.75
N GLY A 352 26.04 10.82 -13.57
CA GLY A 352 26.93 9.76 -13.12
C GLY A 352 26.21 8.51 -12.61
N MET A 353 24.86 8.49 -12.64
CA MET A 353 24.02 7.32 -12.39
C MET A 353 23.54 6.74 -13.72
N LEU A 354 23.16 5.46 -13.75
CA LEU A 354 22.43 4.86 -14.87
C LEU A 354 20.91 4.93 -14.70
N SER A 355 20.42 4.99 -13.46
CA SER A 355 19.04 5.35 -13.12
C SER A 355 19.01 6.55 -12.17
N SER A 356 18.89 7.75 -12.74
CA SER A 356 18.61 8.97 -11.95
C SER A 356 17.20 8.97 -11.39
N ARG A 357 16.24 8.32 -12.08
CA ARG A 357 14.86 8.14 -11.61
C ARG A 357 14.80 7.57 -10.20
N ALA A 358 15.58 6.50 -9.92
CA ALA A 358 15.56 5.86 -8.61
C ALA A 358 15.95 6.82 -7.47
N SER A 359 16.81 7.80 -7.74
CA SER A 359 17.23 8.82 -6.78
C SER A 359 16.21 9.95 -6.64
N ILE A 360 15.68 10.45 -7.75
CA ILE A 360 14.66 11.52 -7.74
C ILE A 360 13.37 11.05 -7.08
N LEU A 361 12.92 9.82 -7.36
CA LEU A 361 11.73 9.24 -6.73
C LEU A 361 11.91 9.06 -5.22
N ALA A 362 13.13 8.75 -4.77
CA ALA A 362 13.45 8.56 -3.35
C ALA A 362 13.41 9.86 -2.52
N GLU A 363 13.30 11.03 -3.16
CA GLU A 363 13.08 12.29 -2.46
C GLU A 363 11.64 12.41 -1.91
N LEU A 364 10.68 11.65 -2.45
CA LEU A 364 9.30 11.62 -1.95
C LEU A 364 9.23 11.04 -0.53
N PRO A 365 8.28 11.52 0.31
CA PRO A 365 8.14 11.02 1.65
C PRO A 365 7.66 9.57 1.63
N ARG A 366 8.26 8.66 2.40
CA ARG A 366 7.93 7.22 2.40
C ARG A 366 8.19 6.57 1.02
N ALA A 367 9.27 6.95 0.36
CA ALA A 367 9.72 6.36 -0.89
C ALA A 367 10.88 5.37 -0.70
N GLY A 368 11.16 4.57 -1.73
CA GLY A 368 12.26 3.61 -1.75
C GLY A 368 11.95 2.32 -0.99
N ALA A 369 12.84 1.93 -0.07
CA ALA A 369 12.72 0.66 0.64
C ALA A 369 11.52 0.64 1.61
N PRO A 370 10.65 -0.39 1.53
CA PRO A 370 9.65 -0.65 2.58
C PRO A 370 10.32 -0.90 3.95
N PRO A 371 9.85 -0.27 5.04
CA PRO A 371 10.16 -0.71 6.39
C PRO A 371 9.72 -2.17 6.60
N ALA A 372 10.38 -2.87 7.52
CA ALA A 372 9.98 -4.23 7.91
C ALA A 372 8.84 -4.15 8.94
N PHE A 373 7.62 -4.52 8.54
CA PHE A 373 6.47 -4.61 9.46
C PHE A 373 6.20 -6.04 9.94
N GLY A 374 6.83 -7.04 9.30
CA GLY A 374 6.77 -8.45 9.68
C GLY A 374 5.47 -9.17 9.32
N SER A 375 4.39 -8.46 8.99
CA SER A 375 3.12 -9.02 8.53
C SER A 375 2.28 -7.99 7.78
N TYR A 376 1.29 -8.47 7.02
CA TYR A 376 0.29 -7.61 6.39
C TYR A 376 -0.44 -6.76 7.43
N ALA A 377 -0.92 -7.38 8.52
CA ALA A 377 -1.61 -6.69 9.60
C ALA A 377 -0.75 -5.60 10.26
N GLY A 378 0.57 -5.83 10.41
CA GLY A 378 1.50 -4.82 10.92
C GLY A 378 1.64 -3.61 9.99
N TRP A 379 1.66 -3.84 8.68
CA TRP A 379 1.67 -2.79 7.66
C TRP A 379 0.33 -2.05 7.58
N GLU A 380 -0.77 -2.78 7.58
CA GLU A 380 -2.14 -2.25 7.59
C GLU A 380 -2.36 -1.32 8.78
N ALA A 381 -2.03 -1.77 9.99
CA ALA A 381 -2.13 -0.94 11.19
C ALA A 381 -1.28 0.34 11.13
N TRP A 382 -0.16 0.30 10.40
CA TRP A 382 0.65 1.50 10.14
C TRP A 382 -0.05 2.46 9.18
N VAL A 383 -0.59 1.96 8.05
CA VAL A 383 -1.35 2.77 7.07
C VAL A 383 -2.57 3.40 7.74
N GLU A 384 -3.41 2.59 8.40
CA GLU A 384 -4.62 3.05 9.08
C GLU A 384 -4.33 4.11 10.12
N ARG A 385 -3.26 3.93 10.91
CA ARG A 385 -2.85 4.95 11.88
C ARG A 385 -2.49 6.26 11.17
N LEU A 386 -1.72 6.22 10.09
CA LEU A 386 -1.34 7.42 9.35
C LEU A 386 -2.56 8.11 8.71
N THR A 387 -3.50 7.35 8.16
CA THR A 387 -4.76 7.89 7.64
C THR A 387 -5.60 8.53 8.73
N ARG A 388 -5.82 7.82 9.85
CA ARG A 388 -6.63 8.29 10.99
C ARG A 388 -6.11 9.59 11.59
N ILE A 389 -4.79 9.77 11.67
CA ILE A 389 -4.17 11.00 12.21
C ILE A 389 -3.93 12.08 11.15
N GLY A 390 -4.37 11.85 9.90
CA GLY A 390 -4.28 12.83 8.81
C GLY A 390 -2.88 13.04 8.23
N VAL A 391 -1.96 12.07 8.38
CA VAL A 391 -0.62 12.13 7.76
C VAL A 391 -0.66 11.76 6.27
N ILE A 392 -1.57 10.86 5.88
CA ILE A 392 -1.84 10.50 4.49
C ILE A 392 -3.35 10.37 4.26
N GLU A 393 -3.80 10.57 3.03
CA GLU A 393 -5.20 10.31 2.66
C GLU A 393 -5.48 8.80 2.63
N ASP A 394 -4.59 8.03 1.99
CA ASP A 394 -4.67 6.58 1.85
C ASP A 394 -3.28 5.97 1.56
N ASN A 395 -3.25 4.66 1.29
CA ASN A 395 -2.01 3.93 0.98
C ASN A 395 -1.35 4.34 -0.35
N THR A 396 -2.04 5.04 -1.26
CA THR A 396 -1.43 5.48 -2.53
C THR A 396 -0.41 6.61 -2.31
N ARG A 397 -0.35 7.20 -1.11
CA ARG A 397 0.67 8.16 -0.65
C ARG A 397 1.94 7.50 -0.09
N VAL A 398 2.20 6.25 -0.49
CA VAL A 398 3.40 5.45 -0.18
C VAL A 398 4.08 5.07 -1.51
N TRP A 399 5.30 5.56 -1.73
CA TRP A 399 6.05 5.43 -3.00
C TRP A 399 7.21 4.43 -2.89
N TRP A 400 6.92 3.27 -2.28
CA TRP A 400 7.93 2.22 -2.19
C TRP A 400 8.23 1.57 -3.54
N ASP A 401 9.43 1.02 -3.64
CA ASP A 401 9.89 0.24 -4.81
C ASP A 401 9.02 -1.02 -5.04
N VAL A 402 8.36 -1.51 -3.98
CA VAL A 402 7.35 -2.57 -4.01
C VAL A 402 6.32 -2.33 -2.90
N ARG A 403 5.03 -2.57 -3.17
CA ARG A 403 3.97 -2.40 -2.15
C ARG A 403 2.78 -3.35 -2.36
N PRO A 404 2.05 -3.71 -1.29
CA PRO A 404 0.73 -4.31 -1.44
C PRO A 404 -0.23 -3.28 -2.04
N HIS A 405 -1.14 -3.71 -2.91
CA HIS A 405 -2.20 -2.89 -3.47
C HIS A 405 -3.59 -3.50 -3.13
N PRO A 406 -4.14 -3.20 -1.94
CA PRO A 406 -5.34 -3.84 -1.39
C PRO A 406 -6.55 -3.77 -2.32
N ARG A 407 -6.78 -2.60 -2.95
CA ARG A 407 -7.92 -2.39 -3.85
C ARG A 407 -7.88 -3.30 -5.08
N PHE A 408 -6.70 -3.74 -5.51
CA PHE A 408 -6.53 -4.62 -6.66
C PHE A 408 -6.24 -6.07 -6.26
N GLY A 409 -5.84 -6.31 -5.01
CA GLY A 409 -5.42 -7.64 -4.56
C GLY A 409 -4.10 -8.07 -5.18
N THR A 410 -3.18 -7.12 -5.40
CA THR A 410 -1.91 -7.37 -6.10
C THR A 410 -0.70 -6.98 -5.25
N LEU A 411 0.43 -7.63 -5.49
CA LEU A 411 1.74 -7.09 -5.17
C LEU A 411 2.20 -6.23 -6.35
N GLU A 412 2.56 -4.98 -6.10
CA GLU A 412 2.95 -4.03 -7.13
C GLU A 412 4.44 -3.71 -7.03
N VAL A 413 5.21 -4.03 -8.07
CA VAL A 413 6.64 -3.72 -8.19
C VAL A 413 6.82 -2.48 -9.07
N ARG A 414 7.49 -1.46 -8.55
CA ARG A 414 7.59 -0.11 -9.14
C ARG A 414 9.03 0.40 -9.31
N ILE A 415 10.01 -0.46 -9.05
CA ILE A 415 11.42 -0.07 -9.03
C ILE A 415 11.97 0.28 -10.41
N ALA A 416 11.44 -0.33 -11.47
CA ALA A 416 12.01 -0.26 -12.81
C ALA A 416 11.85 1.12 -13.47
N ASP A 417 12.91 1.57 -14.15
CA ASP A 417 12.78 2.68 -15.11
C ASP A 417 11.93 2.24 -16.30
N GLN A 418 11.23 3.18 -16.93
CA GLN A 418 10.43 2.92 -18.12
C GLN A 418 11.31 2.42 -19.29
N PRO A 419 11.12 1.20 -19.79
CA PRO A 419 11.87 0.67 -20.94
C PRO A 419 11.38 1.24 -22.26
N THR A 420 12.29 1.40 -23.23
CA THR A 420 11.90 1.90 -24.56
C THR A 420 11.24 0.85 -25.43
N ALA A 421 11.68 -0.40 -25.35
CA ALA A 421 11.17 -1.49 -26.19
C ALA A 421 10.24 -2.43 -25.41
N LEU A 422 9.20 -2.94 -26.05
CA LEU A 422 8.24 -3.85 -25.42
C LEU A 422 8.89 -5.19 -25.02
N GLU A 423 9.92 -5.64 -25.73
CA GLU A 423 10.69 -6.84 -25.39
C GLU A 423 11.44 -6.66 -24.05
N ARG A 424 11.84 -5.42 -23.72
CA ARG A 424 12.43 -5.09 -22.42
C ARG A 424 11.37 -5.07 -21.32
N THR A 425 10.20 -4.50 -21.60
CA THR A 425 9.04 -4.58 -20.69
C THR A 425 8.66 -6.04 -20.40
N ALA A 426 8.61 -6.89 -21.43
CA ALA A 426 8.34 -8.33 -21.28
C ALA A 426 9.37 -9.02 -20.38
N LEU A 427 10.67 -8.82 -20.64
CA LEU A 427 11.76 -9.39 -19.85
C LEU A 427 11.66 -9.01 -18.37
N ILE A 428 11.42 -7.73 -18.09
CA ILE A 428 11.34 -7.21 -16.72
C ILE A 428 10.09 -7.75 -16.02
N ALA A 429 8.94 -7.76 -16.70
CA ALA A 429 7.70 -8.29 -16.16
C ALA A 429 7.80 -9.81 -15.88
N GLU A 430 8.39 -10.59 -16.79
CA GLU A 430 8.65 -12.02 -16.58
C GLU A 430 9.56 -12.27 -15.38
N LEU A 431 10.64 -11.50 -15.23
CA LEU A 431 11.54 -11.60 -14.08
C LEU A 431 10.80 -11.28 -12.77
N VAL A 432 10.00 -10.20 -12.75
CA VAL A 432 9.19 -9.85 -11.58
C VAL A 432 8.23 -10.98 -11.23
N VAL A 433 7.50 -11.50 -12.21
CA VAL A 433 6.54 -12.60 -11.99
C VAL A 433 7.26 -13.85 -11.49
N ALA A 434 8.43 -14.19 -12.05
CA ALA A 434 9.23 -15.33 -11.61
C ALA A 434 9.70 -15.16 -10.15
N LEU A 435 10.18 -13.98 -9.76
CA LEU A 435 10.58 -13.67 -8.39
C LEU A 435 9.38 -13.77 -7.43
N VAL A 436 8.25 -13.17 -7.81
CA VAL A 436 7.01 -13.22 -7.02
C VAL A 436 6.51 -14.65 -6.90
N ALA A 437 6.59 -15.48 -7.94
CA ALA A 437 6.16 -16.88 -7.93
C ALA A 437 7.12 -17.80 -7.15
N ALA A 438 8.42 -17.51 -7.17
CA ALA A 438 9.42 -18.30 -6.43
C ALA A 438 9.36 -18.08 -4.91
N ALA A 439 9.01 -16.87 -4.44
CA ALA A 439 9.11 -16.49 -3.01
C ALA A 439 10.39 -16.98 -2.34
N PRO A 440 11.58 -16.56 -2.80
CA PRO A 440 12.81 -16.94 -2.14
C PRO A 440 12.73 -16.53 -0.65
N THR A 441 12.98 -17.46 0.26
CA THR A 441 12.76 -17.29 1.71
C THR A 441 13.80 -16.38 2.37
N THR A 442 14.61 -15.69 1.57
CA THR A 442 15.70 -14.86 2.04
C THR A 442 15.15 -13.50 2.46
N VAL A 443 15.17 -13.22 3.75
CA VAL A 443 14.88 -11.88 4.27
C VAL A 443 16.21 -11.15 4.44
N THR A 444 16.39 -10.06 3.71
CA THR A 444 17.62 -9.25 3.77
C THR A 444 17.41 -8.02 4.68
N PRO A 445 18.42 -7.65 5.49
CA PRO A 445 18.41 -6.39 6.23
C PRO A 445 18.15 -5.21 5.30
N ARG A 446 17.28 -4.28 5.70
CA ARG A 446 16.96 -3.11 4.86
C ARG A 446 18.17 -2.23 4.55
N GLY A 447 19.19 -2.23 5.42
CA GLY A 447 20.46 -1.55 5.14
C GLY A 447 21.17 -2.10 3.91
N ASP A 448 21.24 -3.43 3.77
CA ASP A 448 21.87 -4.10 2.63
C ASP A 448 21.06 -3.86 1.35
N TYR A 449 19.72 -3.90 1.45
CA TYR A 449 18.85 -3.53 0.34
C TYR A 449 19.12 -2.09 -0.13
N LEU A 450 19.20 -1.12 0.79
CA LEU A 450 19.45 0.27 0.45
C LEU A 450 20.82 0.45 -0.22
N GLN A 451 21.85 -0.24 0.29
CA GLN A 451 23.18 -0.25 -0.32
C GLN A 451 23.15 -0.80 -1.75
N ASN A 452 22.50 -1.96 -1.94
CA ASN A 452 22.37 -2.60 -3.25
C ASN A 452 21.55 -1.75 -4.22
N ARG A 453 20.43 -1.16 -3.76
CA ARG A 453 19.59 -0.26 -4.55
C ARG A 453 20.41 0.93 -5.06
N TRP A 454 21.23 1.54 -4.20
CA TRP A 454 22.11 2.64 -4.60
C TRP A 454 23.16 2.18 -5.62
N ALA A 455 23.83 1.05 -5.37
CA ALA A 455 24.85 0.52 -6.28
C ALA A 455 24.27 0.19 -7.67
N ALA A 456 23.08 -0.42 -7.71
CA ALA A 456 22.34 -0.71 -8.94
C ALA A 456 21.91 0.56 -9.69
N ALA A 457 21.38 1.58 -8.99
CA ALA A 457 21.04 2.86 -9.60
C ALA A 457 22.27 3.56 -10.21
N GLN A 458 23.41 3.48 -9.51
CA GLN A 458 24.65 4.10 -9.92
C GLN A 458 25.26 3.41 -11.15
N ASN A 459 25.43 2.08 -11.09
CA ASN A 459 26.29 1.35 -12.03
C ASN A 459 25.55 0.31 -12.88
N GLY A 460 24.22 0.19 -12.75
CA GLY A 460 23.43 -0.79 -13.50
C GLY A 460 23.96 -2.22 -13.35
N LEU A 461 24.14 -2.93 -14.46
CA LEU A 461 24.65 -4.31 -14.46
C LEU A 461 26.12 -4.43 -14.05
N ASP A 462 26.88 -3.33 -14.05
CA ASP A 462 28.28 -3.31 -13.61
C ASP A 462 28.41 -3.09 -12.09
N ALA A 463 27.28 -3.02 -11.36
CA ALA A 463 27.26 -2.90 -9.91
C ALA A 463 27.77 -4.16 -9.21
N GLU A 464 28.51 -3.97 -8.12
CA GLU A 464 28.77 -5.01 -7.12
C GLU A 464 27.68 -4.96 -6.04
N LEU A 465 26.98 -6.07 -5.85
CA LEU A 465 25.86 -6.20 -4.91
C LEU A 465 26.22 -7.16 -3.78
N ILE A 466 25.69 -6.90 -2.59
CA ILE A 466 25.65 -7.88 -1.51
C ILE A 466 24.68 -8.98 -1.95
N HIS A 467 25.17 -10.22 -2.09
CA HIS A 467 24.32 -11.34 -2.45
C HIS A 467 23.20 -11.50 -1.40
N PRO A 468 21.95 -11.87 -1.76
CA PRO A 468 20.84 -11.94 -0.81
C PRO A 468 21.10 -12.78 0.44
N ASN A 469 21.93 -13.83 0.34
CA ASN A 469 22.35 -14.63 1.51
C ASN A 469 23.24 -13.87 2.53
N GLY A 470 23.75 -12.69 2.20
CA GLY A 470 24.59 -11.84 3.05
C GLY A 470 26.05 -12.26 3.17
N GLU A 471 26.50 -13.31 2.46
CA GLU A 471 27.81 -13.94 2.69
C GLU A 471 28.91 -13.46 1.73
N ARG A 472 28.53 -12.89 0.58
CA ARG A 472 29.46 -12.48 -0.47
C ARG A 472 28.99 -11.26 -1.22
N VAL A 473 29.94 -10.61 -1.88
CA VAL A 473 29.67 -9.65 -2.96
C VAL A 473 29.58 -10.42 -4.29
N VAL A 474 28.69 -9.98 -5.17
CA VAL A 474 28.42 -10.60 -6.48
C VAL A 474 28.08 -9.50 -7.50
N GLY A 475 28.49 -9.68 -8.75
CA GLY A 475 28.12 -8.72 -9.80
C GLY A 475 26.62 -8.76 -10.11
N ALA A 476 26.01 -7.59 -10.34
CA ALA A 476 24.61 -7.50 -10.76
C ALA A 476 24.37 -8.25 -12.08
N ARG A 477 25.32 -8.19 -13.02
CA ARG A 477 25.32 -8.98 -14.26
C ARG A 477 25.32 -10.49 -14.03
N GLU A 478 26.14 -10.98 -13.10
CA GLU A 478 26.20 -12.40 -12.74
C GLU A 478 24.86 -12.87 -12.17
N LEU A 479 24.31 -12.10 -11.21
CA LEU A 479 22.99 -12.40 -10.64
C LEU A 479 21.86 -12.32 -11.67
N ALA A 480 21.86 -11.31 -12.54
CA ALA A 480 20.87 -11.20 -13.60
C ALA A 480 20.97 -12.39 -14.55
N ALA A 481 22.18 -12.83 -14.90
CA ALA A 481 22.37 -13.99 -15.76
C ALA A 481 21.87 -15.29 -15.13
N GLU A 482 22.09 -15.46 -13.83
CA GLU A 482 21.57 -16.59 -13.05
C GLU A 482 20.03 -16.60 -13.04
N LEU A 483 19.40 -15.46 -12.72
CA LEU A 483 17.94 -15.34 -12.65
C LEU A 483 17.28 -15.51 -14.03
N LEU A 484 17.91 -15.03 -15.09
CA LEU A 484 17.39 -15.14 -16.46
C LEU A 484 17.76 -16.46 -17.15
N GLY A 485 18.72 -17.22 -16.61
CA GLY A 485 19.30 -18.40 -17.26
C GLY A 485 20.07 -18.10 -18.56
N ARG A 486 20.45 -16.84 -18.80
CA ARG A 486 21.15 -16.35 -20.00
C ARG A 486 21.78 -14.99 -19.74
N GLU A 487 22.73 -14.58 -20.58
CA GLU A 487 23.35 -13.25 -20.48
C GLU A 487 22.28 -12.14 -20.52
N PRO A 488 22.25 -11.23 -19.52
CA PRO A 488 21.34 -10.10 -19.53
C PRO A 488 21.70 -9.14 -20.67
N PRO A 489 20.69 -8.56 -21.35
CA PRO A 489 20.95 -7.53 -22.34
C PRO A 489 21.39 -6.22 -21.66
N GLU A 490 22.27 -5.45 -22.31
CA GLU A 490 22.78 -4.18 -21.74
C GLU A 490 21.64 -3.21 -21.35
N PRO A 491 21.79 -2.44 -20.25
CA PRO A 491 20.82 -1.42 -19.86
C PRO A 491 20.72 -0.32 -20.91
N GLU A 492 19.52 0.21 -21.09
CA GLU A 492 19.25 1.22 -22.12
C GLU A 492 19.92 2.57 -21.82
N ALA A 493 20.29 2.82 -20.56
CA ALA A 493 21.12 3.95 -20.15
C ALA A 493 22.49 3.98 -20.87
N MET A 494 23.10 2.82 -21.14
CA MET A 494 24.39 2.77 -21.84
C MET A 494 24.28 3.31 -23.26
N ARG A 495 23.18 3.01 -23.95
CA ARG A 495 22.89 3.56 -25.27
C ARG A 495 22.67 5.07 -25.22
N GLN A 496 21.95 5.56 -24.21
CA GLN A 496 21.77 7.01 -24.05
C GLN A 496 23.10 7.74 -23.85
N LEU A 497 24.01 7.17 -23.05
CA LEU A 497 25.36 7.71 -22.85
C LEU A 497 26.17 7.70 -24.15
N GLU A 498 26.12 6.62 -24.92
CA GLU A 498 26.80 6.51 -26.22
C GLU A 498 26.28 7.56 -27.24
N VAL A 499 24.96 7.73 -27.29
CA VAL A 499 24.32 8.70 -28.20
C VAL A 499 24.57 10.15 -27.77
N GLY A 500 24.73 10.39 -26.46
CA GLY A 500 24.97 11.68 -25.86
C GLY A 500 23.68 12.49 -25.62
N ILE A 501 23.76 13.41 -24.63
CA ILE A 501 22.59 14.14 -24.11
C ILE A 501 21.79 14.90 -25.17
N GLU A 502 22.47 15.50 -26.15
CA GLU A 502 21.86 16.29 -27.23
C GLU A 502 20.95 15.47 -28.15
N ARG A 503 21.22 14.16 -28.28
CA ARG A 503 20.48 13.24 -29.15
C ARG A 503 19.64 12.23 -28.39
N ALA A 504 19.84 12.10 -27.09
CA ALA A 504 19.18 11.10 -26.26
C ALA A 504 17.64 11.18 -26.38
N ALA A 505 17.04 12.38 -26.35
CA ALA A 505 15.58 12.52 -26.48
C ALA A 505 15.05 12.00 -27.84
N ALA A 506 15.77 12.28 -28.94
CA ALA A 506 15.39 11.79 -30.26
C ALA A 506 15.54 10.26 -30.37
N ASP A 507 16.62 9.69 -29.80
CA ASP A 507 16.82 8.24 -29.75
C ASP A 507 15.74 7.52 -28.91
N LEU A 508 15.29 8.13 -27.80
CA LEU A 508 14.17 7.60 -27.03
C LEU A 508 12.88 7.56 -27.85
N VAL A 509 12.55 8.65 -28.57
CA VAL A 509 11.37 8.68 -29.45
C VAL A 509 11.45 7.59 -30.52
N GLU A 510 12.59 7.44 -31.18
CA GLU A 510 12.79 6.44 -32.24
C GLU A 510 12.56 5.01 -31.73
N ARG A 511 13.02 4.70 -30.52
CA ARG A 511 12.92 3.35 -29.94
C ARG A 511 11.59 3.06 -29.26
N THR A 512 10.82 4.07 -28.87
CA THR A 512 9.57 3.89 -28.09
C THR A 512 8.49 3.11 -28.85
N LEU A 513 8.50 3.19 -30.18
CA LEU A 513 7.51 2.53 -31.04
C LEU A 513 8.14 1.48 -31.97
N GLY A 514 9.47 1.32 -31.91
CA GLY A 514 10.27 0.46 -32.78
C GLY A 514 10.26 -1.00 -32.39
#